data_AF-A0A2H0T7D0-F1
#
_entry.id   AF-A0A2H0T7D0-F1
#
_cell.length_a   1.000
_cell.length_b   1.000
_cell.length_c   1.000
_cell.angle_alpha   90.00
_cell.angle_beta   90.00
_cell.angle_gamma   90.00
#
_symmetry.space_group_name_H-M   'P 1'
#
loop_
_entity.id
_entity.type
_entity.pdbx_description
1 polymer ?
#
loop_
_entity_poly.entity_id
_entity_poly.type
_entity_poly.pdbx_seq_one_letter_code
_entity_poly.pdbx_strand_id
1 'polypeptide(L)'
;MKNKTMKIQVLGSGCPTCKKLFELTKQAVEELDFKTEVEYITDIQKIVEMGVMSSPVLAINGKPVMTGSVSDIEKIKKIINDCGNDFDVAEKKSGCSCGGNY
;
A
#
# COMPACT_ATOMS: atom_id res chain seq x y z
N MET A 1 -12.26 18.26 10.63
CA MET A 1 -11.10 18.36 9.73
C MET A 1 -10.38 17.03 9.83
N LYS A 2 -10.25 16.27 8.74
CA LYS A 2 -9.62 14.94 8.78
C LYS A 2 -8.11 15.14 8.74
N ASN A 3 -7.51 15.29 9.91
CA ASN A 3 -6.06 15.46 10.08
C ASN A 3 -5.40 14.08 9.94
N LYS A 4 -5.45 13.50 8.74
CA LYS A 4 -4.85 12.19 8.52
C LYS A 4 -3.38 12.40 8.13
N THR A 5 -2.54 12.55 9.14
CA THR A 5 -1.08 12.48 8.97
C THR A 5 -0.72 11.03 8.67
N MET A 6 -0.49 10.71 7.39
CA MET A 6 0.09 9.43 7.01
C MET A 6 1.59 9.64 6.76
N LYS A 7 2.40 8.59 6.92
CA LYS A 7 3.78 8.57 6.44
C LYS A 7 3.91 7.47 5.40
N ILE A 8 4.25 7.80 4.16
CA ILE A 8 4.35 6.79 3.10
C ILE A 8 5.82 6.48 2.86
N GLN A 9 6.16 5.20 2.84
CA GLN A 9 7.54 4.72 2.77
C GLN A 9 7.63 3.67 1.67
N VAL A 10 8.48 3.91 0.67
CA VAL A 10 8.72 2.97 -0.42
C VAL A 10 10.03 2.26 -0.14
N LEU A 11 9.96 0.95 0.04
CA LEU A 11 11.08 0.08 0.37
C LEU A 11 11.54 -0.65 -0.88
N GLY A 12 12.79 -0.43 -1.28
CA GLY A 12 13.30 -1.03 -2.51
C GLY A 12 14.82 -1.02 -2.61
N SER A 13 15.37 -2.04 -3.25
CA SER A 13 16.81 -2.21 -3.51
C SER A 13 17.37 -1.28 -4.59
N GLY A 14 16.57 -0.35 -5.12
CA GLY A 14 17.02 0.65 -6.10
C GLY A 14 16.75 0.30 -7.56
N CYS A 15 15.98 -0.75 -7.84
CA CYS A 15 15.61 -1.15 -9.20
C CYS A 15 14.77 -0.06 -9.92
N PRO A 16 14.77 -0.01 -11.26
CA PRO A 16 13.99 0.97 -12.03
C PRO A 16 12.49 0.94 -11.70
N THR A 17 11.95 -0.23 -11.41
CA THR A 17 10.55 -0.41 -10.98
C THR A 17 10.27 0.23 -9.62
N CYS A 18 11.23 0.19 -8.68
CA CYS A 18 11.09 0.82 -7.36
C CYS A 18 11.02 2.34 -7.46
N LYS A 19 11.85 2.93 -8.33
CA LYS A 19 11.80 4.37 -8.62
C LYS A 19 10.46 4.77 -9.25
N LYS A 20 9.96 3.97 -10.19
CA LYS A 20 8.66 4.22 -10.82
C LYS A 20 7.52 4.19 -9.79
N LEU A 21 7.52 3.21 -8.88
CA LEU A 21 6.56 3.16 -7.79
C LEU A 21 6.61 4.41 -6.90
N PHE A 22 7.81 4.90 -6.57
CA PHE A 22 7.99 6.11 -5.76
C PHE A 22 7.38 7.35 -6.44
N GLU A 23 7.68 7.57 -7.71
CA GLU A 23 7.13 8.70 -8.48
C GLU A 23 5.59 8.62 -8.55
N LEU A 24 5.04 7.45 -8.91
CA LEU A 24 3.58 7.27 -8.98
C LEU A 24 2.90 7.46 -7.62
N THR A 25 3.56 7.04 -6.54
CA THR A 25 3.06 7.21 -5.17
C THR A 25 3.02 8.69 -4.80
N LYS A 26 4.06 9.44 -5.13
CA LYS A 26 4.12 10.89 -4.91
C LYS A 26 3.00 11.62 -5.66
N GLN A 27 2.81 11.29 -6.94
CA GLN A 27 1.70 11.82 -7.74
C GLN A 27 0.33 11.49 -7.14
N ALA A 28 0.13 10.23 -6.71
CA ALA A 28 -1.12 9.82 -6.09
C ALA A 28 -1.43 10.58 -4.80
N VAL A 29 -0.41 10.85 -3.97
CA VAL A 29 -0.53 11.61 -2.71
C VAL A 29 -0.89 13.07 -3.00
N GLU A 30 -0.24 13.69 -4.00
CA GLU A 30 -0.54 15.04 -4.46
C GLU A 30 -1.97 15.15 -5.01
N GLU A 31 -2.41 14.21 -5.84
CA GLU A 31 -3.78 14.19 -6.39
C GLU A 31 -4.86 13.96 -5.32
N LEU A 32 -4.53 13.24 -4.24
CA LEU A 32 -5.42 13.00 -3.13
C LEU A 32 -5.39 14.11 -2.06
N ASP A 33 -4.57 15.16 -2.27
CA ASP A 33 -4.35 16.28 -1.35
C ASP A 33 -3.93 15.84 0.07
N PHE A 34 -3.23 14.70 0.17
CA PHE A 34 -2.66 14.26 1.44
C PHE A 34 -1.38 15.04 1.73
N LYS A 35 -1.35 15.78 2.85
CA LYS A 35 -0.11 16.39 3.40
C LYS A 35 0.78 15.32 4.04
N THR A 36 1.32 14.42 3.22
CA THR A 36 2.15 13.29 3.63
C THR A 36 3.43 13.25 2.82
N GLU A 37 4.56 13.04 3.47
CA GLU A 37 5.83 12.84 2.78
C GLU A 37 6.00 11.38 2.35
N VAL A 38 6.51 11.21 1.13
CA VAL A 38 6.91 9.90 0.58
C VAL A 38 8.42 9.74 0.77
N GLU A 39 8.83 8.77 1.58
CA GLU A 39 10.22 8.49 1.91
C GLU A 39 10.68 7.21 1.19
N TYR A 40 11.84 7.23 0.52
CA TYR A 40 12.39 6.05 -0.13
C TYR A 40 13.41 5.37 0.78
N ILE A 41 13.11 4.18 1.27
CA ILE A 41 13.97 3.39 2.14
C ILE A 41 14.70 2.34 1.30
N THR A 42 16.01 2.51 1.19
CA THR A 42 16.94 1.51 0.62
C THR A 42 17.60 0.64 1.68
N ASP A 43 17.29 0.88 2.96
CA ASP A 43 17.92 0.18 4.08
C ASP A 43 17.33 -1.22 4.23
N ILE A 44 18.15 -2.23 3.91
CA ILE A 44 17.76 -3.64 4.01
C ILE A 44 17.40 -4.00 5.44
N GLN A 45 18.03 -3.40 6.45
CA GLN A 45 17.73 -3.69 7.86
C GLN A 45 16.27 -3.35 8.19
N LYS A 46 15.81 -2.16 7.78
CA LYS A 46 14.41 -1.75 7.96
C LYS A 46 13.43 -2.67 7.23
N ILE A 47 13.80 -3.18 6.05
CA ILE A 47 12.98 -4.12 5.27
C ILE A 47 12.79 -5.43 6.05
N VAL A 48 13.89 -5.98 6.56
CA VAL A 48 13.89 -7.23 7.32
C VAL A 48 13.16 -7.06 8.66
N GLU A 49 13.37 -5.95 9.36
CA GLU A 49 12.64 -5.62 10.61
C GLU A 49 11.13 -5.52 10.40
N MET A 50 10.68 -5.05 9.23
CA MET A 50 9.27 -5.02 8.85
C MET A 50 8.71 -6.39 8.42
N GLY A 51 9.54 -7.45 8.39
CA GLY A 51 9.12 -8.79 7.98
C GLY A 51 8.85 -8.90 6.48
N VAL A 52 9.38 -7.97 5.68
CA VAL A 52 9.20 -7.96 4.24
C VAL A 52 10.21 -8.90 3.59
N MET A 53 9.71 -9.96 2.95
CA MET A 53 10.57 -10.92 2.22
C MET A 53 10.74 -10.60 0.73
N SER A 54 9.99 -9.63 0.19
CA SER A 54 10.00 -9.33 -1.24
C SER A 54 9.89 -7.83 -1.50
N SER A 55 10.93 -7.26 -2.11
CA SER A 55 10.93 -5.89 -2.63
C SER A 55 10.52 -5.86 -4.12
N PRO A 56 9.83 -4.81 -4.62
CA PRO A 56 9.50 -3.54 -3.97
C PRO A 56 8.33 -3.64 -2.99
N VAL A 57 8.34 -2.82 -1.93
CA VAL A 57 7.25 -2.70 -0.97
C VAL A 57 6.82 -1.26 -0.80
N LEU A 58 5.51 -1.06 -0.69
CA LEU A 58 4.91 0.18 -0.20
C LEU A 58 4.45 -0.04 1.23
N ALA A 59 4.95 0.79 2.14
CA ALA A 59 4.51 0.86 3.52
C ALA A 59 3.85 2.20 3.81
N ILE A 60 2.81 2.19 4.64
CA ILE A 60 2.11 3.38 5.11
C ILE A 60 2.09 3.32 6.64
N ASN A 61 2.57 4.36 7.31
CA ASN A 61 2.75 4.44 8.75
C ASN A 61 3.56 3.26 9.32
N GLY A 62 4.63 2.84 8.62
CA GLY A 62 5.46 1.70 9.01
C GLY A 62 4.80 0.33 8.84
N LYS A 63 3.59 0.26 8.24
CA LYS A 63 2.93 -1.00 7.92
C LYS A 63 3.06 -1.29 6.42
N PRO A 64 3.59 -2.46 6.02
CA PRO A 64 3.61 -2.86 4.61
C PRO A 64 2.16 -3.08 4.14
N VAL A 65 1.69 -2.23 3.21
CA VAL A 65 0.34 -2.32 2.63
C VAL A 65 0.34 -3.05 1.30
N MET A 66 1.51 -3.13 0.65
CA MET A 66 1.64 -3.75 -0.66
C MET A 66 3.07 -4.21 -0.91
N THR A 67 3.20 -5.37 -1.55
CA THR A 67 4.48 -5.96 -1.95
C THR A 67 4.40 -6.40 -3.42
N GLY A 68 5.39 -6.05 -4.25
CA GLY A 68 5.52 -6.53 -5.64
C GLY A 68 5.59 -5.44 -6.71
N SER A 69 5.30 -5.83 -7.96
CA SER A 69 5.37 -4.96 -9.14
C SER A 69 4.11 -4.10 -9.27
N VAL A 70 4.30 -2.79 -9.33
CA VAL A 70 3.21 -1.81 -9.43
C VAL A 70 3.46 -0.89 -10.60
N SER A 71 2.55 -0.97 -11.56
CA SER A 71 2.59 -0.17 -12.80
C SER A 71 1.43 0.83 -12.87
N ASP A 72 0.44 0.73 -11.98
CA ASP A 72 -0.84 1.44 -12.09
C ASP A 72 -1.04 2.41 -10.92
N ILE A 73 -1.13 3.71 -11.24
CA ILE A 73 -1.40 4.78 -10.27
C ILE A 73 -2.76 4.61 -9.60
N GLU A 74 -3.76 4.08 -10.30
CA GLU A 74 -5.10 3.86 -9.76
C GLU A 74 -5.10 2.86 -8.59
N LYS A 75 -4.29 1.79 -8.69
CA LYS A 75 -4.10 0.85 -7.58
C LYS A 75 -3.47 1.52 -6.37
N ILE A 76 -2.46 2.36 -6.59
CA ILE A 76 -1.77 3.08 -5.50
C ILE A 76 -2.75 4.01 -4.79
N LYS A 77 -3.50 4.83 -5.55
CA LYS A 77 -4.55 5.70 -5.01
C LYS A 77 -5.56 4.90 -4.20
N LYS A 78 -6.00 3.75 -4.73
CA LYS A 78 -6.94 2.87 -4.05
C LYS A 78 -6.36 2.39 -2.71
N ILE A 79 -5.10 1.94 -2.66
CA ILE A 79 -4.45 1.48 -1.42
C ILE A 79 -4.27 2.61 -0.41
N ILE A 80 -3.86 3.80 -0.85
CA ILE A 80 -3.73 4.98 0.03
C ILE A 80 -5.10 5.35 0.62
N ASN A 81 -6.15 5.28 -0.19
CA ASN A 81 -7.52 5.56 0.23
C ASN A 81 -8.08 4.45 1.16
N ASP A 82 -7.75 3.18 0.90
CA ASP A 82 -8.17 2.00 1.67
C ASP A 82 -7.46 1.94 3.04
N CYS A 83 -6.15 2.25 3.10
CA CYS A 83 -5.42 2.49 4.36
C CYS A 83 -5.96 3.73 5.12
N GLY A 84 -6.74 4.56 4.41
CA GLY A 84 -7.59 5.61 4.93
C GLY A 84 -8.75 5.11 5.81
N ASN A 85 -9.21 3.88 5.61
CA ASN A 85 -10.51 3.41 6.05
C ASN A 85 -10.43 2.05 6.76
N ASP A 86 -9.68 1.99 7.86
CA ASP A 86 -9.73 0.86 8.81
C ASP A 86 -10.95 1.02 9.75
N PHE A 87 -12.16 0.88 9.19
CA PHE A 87 -13.41 0.40 9.81
C PHE A 87 -14.51 0.47 8.73
N ASP A 88 -15.24 -0.63 8.51
CA ASP A 88 -16.25 -0.85 7.46
C ASP A 88 -15.75 -1.18 6.04
N VAL A 89 -15.21 -2.39 5.90
CA VAL A 89 -15.84 -3.31 4.93
C VAL A 89 -16.52 -4.41 5.73
N ALA A 90 -17.73 -4.09 6.19
CA ALA A 90 -18.75 -5.09 6.36
C ALA A 90 -18.85 -5.89 5.05
N GLU A 91 -18.52 -7.17 5.16
CA GLU A 91 -19.29 -8.27 4.63
C GLU A 91 -20.11 -7.96 3.35
N LYS A 92 -19.63 -8.46 2.22
CA LYS A 92 -20.55 -9.16 1.31
C LYS A 92 -20.27 -10.65 1.38
N LYS A 93 -20.91 -11.31 2.35
CA LYS A 93 -21.42 -12.67 2.18
C LYS A 93 -22.62 -12.62 1.24
N SER A 94 -22.69 -13.58 0.32
CA SER A 94 -23.90 -14.22 -0.22
C SER A 94 -23.43 -15.15 -1.35
N GLY A 95 -23.75 -16.45 -1.42
CA GLY A 95 -24.73 -17.25 -0.72
C GLY A 95 -24.61 -18.72 -1.17
N CYS A 96 -25.42 -19.54 -0.52
CA CYS A 96 -25.44 -20.99 -0.44
C CYS A 96 -25.61 -21.77 -1.75
N SER A 97 -25.23 -23.06 -1.71
CA SER A 97 -26.14 -24.21 -1.85
C SER A 97 -25.59 -25.31 -2.78
N CYS A 98 -25.22 -26.44 -2.19
CA CYS A 98 -25.28 -27.81 -2.72
C CYS A 98 -25.06 -28.71 -1.49
N GLY A 99 -26.04 -29.37 -0.87
CA GLY A 99 -27.27 -29.92 -1.43
C GLY A 99 -27.01 -31.33 -1.98
N GLY A 100 -26.97 -32.33 -1.08
CA GLY A 100 -26.98 -33.76 -1.40
C GLY A 100 -25.59 -34.43 -1.52
N ASN A 101 -25.38 -35.69 -1.19
CA ASN A 101 -26.27 -36.74 -0.68
C ASN A 101 -25.39 -37.97 -0.36
N TYR A 102 -25.21 -38.34 0.92
CA TYR A 102 -24.97 -39.71 1.40
C TYR A 102 -24.96 -39.75 2.93
#